data_AF-A0A371GUI7-F1
#
_entry.id   AF-A0A371GUI7-F1
#
_cell.length_a   1.000
_cell.length_b   1.000
_cell.length_c   1.000
_cell.angle_alpha   90.00
_cell.angle_beta   90.00
_cell.angle_gamma   90.00
#
_symmetry.space_group_name_H-M   'P 1'
#
loop_
_entity.id
_entity.type
_entity.pdbx_description
1 polymer ?
#
loop_
_entity_poly.entity_id
_entity_poly.type
_entity_poly.pdbx_seq_one_letter_code
_entity_poly.pdbx_strand_id
1 'polypeptide(L)'
;IYKQKIKRFHDQQILRKEFRVGQKVLLFNSRLKLIAGKLRSRWDGPFVITNVFPHGAVQLKDEHSNSTFQVNGHQIKPFHEGPTPITHDMEIISLMEPASPDDPASH
;
A
#
# COMPACT_ATOMS: atom_id res chain seq x y z
N ILE A 1 -20.88 -10.57 -31.37
CA ILE A 1 -20.86 -9.09 -31.21
C ILE A 1 -20.72 -8.67 -29.74
N TYR A 2 -21.54 -9.19 -28.81
CA TYR A 2 -21.48 -8.84 -27.38
C TYR A 2 -20.11 -9.11 -26.69
N LYS A 3 -19.55 -10.32 -26.85
CA LYS A 3 -18.26 -10.70 -26.22
C LYS A 3 -17.08 -9.80 -26.61
N GLN A 4 -17.05 -9.31 -27.85
CA GLN A 4 -15.99 -8.41 -28.33
C GLN A 4 -16.07 -7.02 -27.68
N LYS A 5 -17.26 -6.48 -27.46
CA LYS A 5 -17.44 -5.17 -26.80
C LYS A 5 -17.03 -5.23 -25.33
N ILE A 6 -17.42 -6.29 -24.62
CA ILE A 6 -17.01 -6.49 -23.22
C ILE A 6 -15.50 -6.71 -23.10
N LYS A 7 -14.90 -7.49 -24.00
CA LYS A 7 -13.45 -7.71 -24.03
C LYS A 7 -12.70 -6.38 -24.20
N ARG A 8 -13.11 -5.53 -25.15
CA ARG A 8 -12.48 -4.21 -25.36
C ARG A 8 -12.61 -3.30 -24.13
N PHE A 9 -13.77 -3.29 -23.47
CA PHE A 9 -13.96 -2.52 -22.25
C PHE A 9 -13.07 -3.04 -21.11
N HIS A 10 -13.00 -4.36 -20.91
CA HIS A 10 -12.10 -4.97 -19.94
C HIS A 10 -10.64 -4.64 -20.24
N ASP A 11 -10.19 -4.85 -21.48
CA ASP A 11 -8.80 -4.62 -21.90
C ASP A 11 -8.42 -3.13 -21.76
N GLN A 12 -9.36 -2.20 -21.93
CA GLN A 12 -9.17 -0.76 -21.70
C GLN A 12 -9.10 -0.39 -20.20
N GLN A 13 -9.84 -1.11 -19.35
CA GLN A 13 -9.85 -0.90 -17.90
C GLN A 13 -8.71 -1.62 -17.18
N ILE A 14 -7.93 -2.47 -17.88
CA ILE A 14 -6.64 -2.95 -17.40
C ILE A 14 -5.72 -1.73 -17.33
N LEU A 15 -5.67 -1.11 -16.15
CA LEU A 15 -4.80 0.01 -15.85
C LEU A 15 -3.36 -0.43 -16.15
N ARG A 16 -2.81 0.04 -17.27
CA ARG A 16 -1.40 -0.13 -17.62
C ARG A 16 -0.60 0.73 -16.64
N LYS A 17 -0.33 0.20 -15.45
CA LYS A 17 0.66 0.77 -14.55
C LYS A 17 2.01 0.62 -15.22
N GLU A 18 2.57 1.73 -15.70
CA GLU A 18 3.93 1.76 -16.20
C GLU A 18 4.88 1.70 -15.02
N PHE A 19 5.68 0.63 -14.97
CA PHE A 19 6.70 0.42 -13.96
C PHE A 19 8.07 0.70 -14.57
N ARG A 20 8.94 1.34 -13.80
CA ARG A 20 10.32 1.66 -14.20
C ARG A 20 11.32 0.98 -13.27
N VAL A 21 12.47 0.60 -13.82
CA VAL A 21 13.60 0.13 -13.01
C VAL A 21 14.03 1.22 -12.04
N GLY A 22 14.32 0.84 -10.79
CA GLY A 22 14.64 1.75 -9.68
C GLY A 22 13.44 2.27 -8.91
N GLN A 23 12.21 2.04 -9.37
CA GLN A 23 11.00 2.50 -8.69
C GLN A 23 10.72 1.66 -7.43
N LYS A 24 10.38 2.33 -6.32
CA LYS A 24 9.86 1.68 -5.10
C LYS A 24 8.40 1.27 -5.29
N VAL A 25 8.05 0.05 -4.91
CA VAL A 25 6.71 -0.52 -5.01
C VAL A 25 6.34 -1.30 -3.77
N LEU A 26 5.04 -1.40 -3.48
CA LEU A 26 4.49 -2.29 -2.46
C LEU A 26 3.97 -3.57 -3.11
N LEU A 27 4.09 -4.69 -2.40
CA LEU A 27 3.64 -6.02 -2.86
C LEU A 27 2.34 -6.44 -2.15
N PHE A 28 1.36 -6.94 -2.89
CA PHE A 28 0.14 -7.48 -2.31
C PHE A 28 0.31 -8.92 -1.84
N ASN A 29 0.07 -9.17 -0.56
CA ASN A 29 0.07 -10.49 0.03
C ASN A 29 -1.29 -11.19 -0.18
N SER A 30 -1.36 -12.09 -1.16
CA SER A 30 -2.59 -12.81 -1.53
C SER A 30 -3.03 -13.87 -0.52
N ARG A 31 -2.18 -14.25 0.44
CA ARG A 31 -2.53 -15.24 1.46
C ARG A 31 -3.56 -14.66 2.42
N LEU A 32 -4.75 -15.26 2.44
CA LEU A 32 -5.80 -14.92 3.39
C LEU A 32 -5.35 -15.35 4.79
N LYS A 33 -5.06 -14.39 5.66
CA LYS A 33 -4.94 -14.64 7.10
C LYS A 33 -6.27 -14.24 7.72
N LEU A 34 -6.97 -15.18 8.38
CA LEU A 34 -8.10 -14.84 9.23
C LEU A 34 -7.54 -14.05 10.42
N ILE A 35 -7.73 -12.73 10.41
CA ILE A 35 -7.24 -11.86 11.48
C ILE A 35 -8.38 -11.72 12.50
N ALA A 36 -8.25 -12.37 13.65
CA ALA A 36 -9.10 -12.06 14.81
C ALA A 36 -8.54 -10.77 15.45
N GLY A 37 -9.22 -9.63 15.23
CA GLY A 37 -8.81 -8.32 15.75
C GLY A 37 -8.65 -7.24 14.69
N LYS A 38 -7.68 -6.33 14.88
CA LYS A 38 -7.50 -5.13 14.04
C LYS A 38 -7.09 -5.47 12.60
N LEU A 39 -7.78 -4.87 11.63
CA LEU A 39 -7.47 -5.01 10.20
C LEU A 39 -6.05 -4.47 9.91
N ARG A 40 -5.19 -5.29 9.31
CA ARG A 40 -3.87 -4.88 8.83
C ARG A 40 -3.88 -4.76 7.30
N SER A 41 -3.08 -3.84 6.76
CA SER A 41 -2.88 -3.75 5.32
C SER A 41 -2.25 -5.03 4.80
N ARG A 42 -2.71 -5.50 3.64
CA ARG A 42 -2.14 -6.65 2.93
C ARG A 42 -0.96 -6.28 2.02
N TRP A 43 -0.53 -5.02 2.07
CA TRP A 43 0.59 -4.51 1.29
C TRP A 43 1.85 -4.66 2.12
N ASP A 44 2.76 -5.49 1.66
CA ASP A 44 4.10 -5.67 2.21
C ASP A 44 5.05 -4.64 1.58
N GLY A 45 6.15 -4.38 2.30
CA GLY A 45 6.98 -3.17 2.28
C GLY A 45 7.51 -2.64 0.94
N PRO A 46 8.33 -1.58 0.98
CA PRO A 46 8.91 -1.02 -0.23
C PRO A 46 9.97 -1.97 -0.80
N PHE A 47 9.75 -2.41 -2.03
CA PHE A 47 10.71 -3.16 -2.83
C PHE A 47 11.14 -2.31 -4.02
N VAL A 48 12.37 -2.51 -4.49
CA VAL A 48 12.90 -1.81 -5.66
C VAL A 48 12.74 -2.68 -6.89
N ILE A 49 12.20 -2.13 -7.98
CA ILE A 49 12.13 -2.83 -9.26
C ILE A 49 13.52 -2.90 -9.88
N THR A 50 14.03 -4.10 -10.14
CA THR A 50 15.32 -4.30 -10.84
C THR A 50 15.13 -4.57 -12.33
N ASN A 51 14.00 -5.17 -12.71
CA ASN A 51 13.71 -5.47 -14.11
C ASN A 51 12.20 -5.50 -14.38
N VAL A 52 11.79 -5.12 -15.59
CA VAL A 52 10.41 -5.18 -16.06
C VAL A 52 10.37 -6.01 -17.32
N PHE A 53 9.62 -7.11 -17.29
CA PHE A 53 9.53 -8.03 -18.42
C PHE A 53 8.38 -7.64 -19.38
N PRO A 54 8.50 -7.90 -20.69
CA PRO A 54 7.48 -7.53 -21.69
C PRO A 54 6.07 -8.08 -21.41
N HIS A 55 5.98 -9.20 -20.70
CA HIS A 55 4.73 -9.88 -20.38
C HIS A 55 4.12 -9.46 -19.03
N GLY A 56 4.58 -8.35 -18.45
CA GLY A 56 3.99 -7.77 -17.24
C GLY A 56 4.46 -8.42 -15.93
N ALA A 57 5.42 -9.34 -15.99
CA ALA A 57 6.15 -9.73 -14.79
C ALA A 57 7.20 -8.67 -14.44
N VAL A 58 7.48 -8.54 -13.15
CA VAL A 58 8.41 -7.54 -12.60
C VAL A 58 9.33 -8.23 -11.61
N GLN A 59 10.63 -7.99 -11.74
CA GLN A 59 11.62 -8.44 -10.76
C GLN A 59 11.76 -7.38 -9.67
N LEU A 60 11.57 -7.81 -8.44
CA LEU A 60 11.71 -7.00 -7.24
C LEU A 60 12.96 -7.40 -6.48
N LYS A 61 13.58 -6.41 -5.83
CA LYS A 61 14.66 -6.60 -4.87
C LYS A 61 14.24 -6.04 -3.52
N ASP A 62 14.45 -6.83 -2.48
CA ASP A 62 14.38 -6.36 -1.11
C ASP A 62 15.71 -5.67 -0.74
N GLU A 63 15.64 -4.44 -0.26
CA GLU A 63 16.82 -3.66 0.17
C GLU A 63 17.50 -4.29 1.40
N HIS A 64 16.75 -4.97 2.27
CA HIS A 64 17.27 -5.49 3.53
C HIS A 64 18.01 -6.82 3.34
N SER A 65 17.39 -7.76 2.62
CA SER A 65 17.96 -9.09 2.40
C SER A 65 18.80 -9.19 1.12
N ASN A 66 18.82 -8.15 0.28
CA ASN A 66 19.36 -8.19 -1.09
C ASN A 66 18.75 -9.30 -1.97
N SER A 67 17.69 -9.97 -1.53
CA SER A 67 17.06 -11.04 -2.29
C SER A 67 16.23 -10.48 -3.43
N THR A 68 16.23 -11.19 -4.56
CA THR A 68 15.44 -10.84 -5.74
C THR A 68 14.40 -11.90 -6.04
N PHE A 69 13.19 -11.50 -6.40
CA PHE A 69 12.11 -12.41 -6.77
C PHE A 69 11.21 -11.78 -7.84
N GLN A 70 10.51 -12.62 -8.60
CA GLN A 70 9.64 -12.19 -9.69
C GLN A 70 8.17 -12.25 -9.27
N VAL A 71 7.43 -11.20 -9.59
CA VAL A 71 5.99 -11.09 -9.31
C VAL A 71 5.23 -10.63 -10.53
N ASN A 72 3.92 -10.84 -10.53
CA ASN A 72 3.05 -10.28 -11.55
C ASN A 72 2.84 -8.78 -11.28
N GLY A 73 2.90 -7.93 -12.31
CA GLY A 73 2.68 -6.49 -12.21
C GLY A 73 1.33 -6.11 -11.59
N HIS A 74 0.33 -6.98 -11.68
CA HIS A 74 -0.97 -6.80 -11.02
C HIS A 74 -0.92 -6.85 -9.49
N GLN A 75 0.09 -7.53 -8.92
CA GLN A 75 0.25 -7.68 -7.47
C GLN A 75 1.03 -6.53 -6.84
N ILE A 76 1.47 -5.54 -7.61
CA ILE A 76 2.28 -4.43 -7.12
C ILE A 76 1.59 -3.08 -7.34
N LYS A 77 1.92 -2.11 -6.48
CA LYS A 77 1.53 -0.71 -6.67
C LYS A 77 2.71 0.22 -6.40
N PRO A 78 2.78 1.40 -7.05
CA PRO A 78 3.76 2.42 -6.72
C PRO A 78 3.75 2.73 -5.22
N PHE A 79 4.94 2.78 -4.62
CA PHE A 79 5.12 3.33 -3.29
C PHE A 79 5.26 4.85 -3.43
N HIS A 80 4.39 5.60 -2.75
CA HIS A 80 4.50 7.05 -2.65
C HIS A 80 5.15 7.34 -1.30
N GLU A 81 6.41 7.75 -1.33
CA GLU A 81 7.08 8.28 -0.15
C GLU A 81 6.33 9.56 0.23
N GLY A 82 5.67 9.55 1.40
CA GLY A 82 4.96 10.74 1.89
C GLY A 82 5.95 11.89 2.10
N PRO A 83 5.48 13.14 2.22
CA PRO A 83 6.35 14.23 2.65
C PRO A 83 7.06 13.79 3.93
N THR A 84 8.40 13.78 3.92
CA THR A 84 9.17 13.62 5.15
C THR A 84 8.62 14.65 6.13
N PRO A 85 8.09 14.24 7.31
CA PRO A 85 7.73 15.22 8.31
C PRO A 85 9.01 15.99 8.60
N ILE A 86 9.00 17.26 8.19
CA ILE A 86 9.99 18.22 8.59
C ILE A 86 10.01 18.10 10.10
N THR A 87 11.18 17.88 10.68
CA THR A 87 11.35 17.45 12.08
C THR A 87 11.07 18.57 13.09
N HIS A 88 10.25 19.54 12.70
CA HIS A 88 9.67 20.59 13.52
C HIS A 88 8.17 20.57 13.26
N ASP A 89 7.40 20.44 14.34
CA ASP A 89 5.94 20.57 14.38
C ASP A 89 5.16 19.25 14.17
N MET A 90 5.55 18.20 14.91
CA MET A 90 4.49 17.39 15.53
C MET A 90 3.83 18.26 16.60
N GLU A 91 2.87 19.12 16.22
CA GLU A 91 1.91 19.65 17.18
C GLU A 91 1.12 18.47 17.72
N ILE A 92 1.57 17.97 18.88
CA ILE A 92 0.80 17.07 19.72
C ILE A 92 -0.46 17.85 20.07
N ILE A 93 -1.56 17.57 19.37
CA ILE A 93 -2.87 18.09 19.73
C ILE A 93 -3.22 17.40 21.05
N SER A 94 -2.88 18.05 22.16
CA SER A 94 -3.17 17.55 23.50
C SER A 94 -4.68 17.61 23.69
N LEU A 95 -5.34 16.46 23.57
CA LEU A 95 -6.78 16.34 23.82
C LEU A 95 -7.00 16.51 25.33
N MET A 96 -7.40 17.72 25.74
CA MET A 96 -7.90 18.00 27.08
C MET A 96 -9.05 17.02 27.38
N GLU A 97 -8.87 16.21 28.42
CA GLU A 97 -9.94 15.39 28.98
C GLU A 97 -11.05 16.32 29.48
N PRO A 98 -12.30 16.17 29.03
CA PRO A 98 -13.38 17.02 29.52
C PRO A 98 -13.57 16.76 31.02
N ALA A 99 -13.55 17.84 31.80
CA ALA A 99 -13.78 17.76 33.24
C ALA A 99 -15.11 17.05 33.52
N SER A 100 -15.04 16.00 34.34
CA SER A 100 -16.21 15.33 34.89
C SER A 100 -17.13 16.37 35.54
N PRO A 101 -18.45 16.37 35.29
CA PRO A 101 -19.36 17.25 36.02
C PRO A 101 -19.31 16.85 37.49
N ASP A 102 -18.96 17.81 38.35
CA ASP A 102 -18.95 17.66 39.80
C ASP A 102 -20.29 17.12 40.29
N ASP A 103 -20.24 16.02 41.05
CA ASP A 103 -21.34 15.56 41.88
C ASP A 103 -21.61 16.63 42.96
N PRO A 104 -22.82 17.21 43.07
CA PRO A 104 -23.12 18.07 44.20
C PRO A 104 -23.23 17.21 45.46
N ALA A 105 -22.34 17.52 46.40
CA ALA A 105 -22.28 16.95 47.74
C ALA A 105 -23.65 16.89 48.42
N SER A 106 -23.88 15.77 49.11
CA SER A 106 -24.95 15.58 50.09
C SER A 106 -25.06 16.76 51.05
N HIS A 107 -26.29 17.22 51.27
CA HIS A 107 -26.78 17.72 52.54
C HIS A 107 -28.19 17.19 52.80
#